data_AF-A0A0P7DVA5-F1
#
_entry.id   AF-A0A0P7DVA5-F1
#
_cell.length_a   1.000
_cell.length_b   1.000
_cell.length_c   1.000
_cell.angle_alpha   90.00
_cell.angle_beta   90.00
_cell.angle_gamma   90.00
#
_symmetry.space_group_name_H-M   'P 1'
#
loop_
_entity.id
_entity.type
_entity.pdbx_description
1 polymer ?
#
loop_
_entity_poly.entity_id
_entity_poly.type
_entity_poly.pdbx_seq_one_letter_code
_entity_poly.pdbx_strand_id
1 'polypeptide(L)'
;MSEESANIYEAPEAELTQQNNGGNKPILNFDRFSAWGVFFLCLFTFGIYSVYWLVSRTNKANALAKNQVSQGLVYGYVALYIVNIALSFTGISPEIGGIVSLISFVVAIVLIFSLRTSIKELINEGSNEPVHLGGILTFFFNVIYFQYKINEAIDNQK
;
A
#
# COMPACT_ATOMS: atom_id res chain seq x y z
N MET A 1 26.46 39.65 42.38
CA MET A 1 25.65 38.42 42.39
C MET A 1 24.31 38.82 41.79
N SER A 2 24.13 38.65 40.48
CA SER A 2 22.91 39.02 39.77
C SER A 2 21.95 37.85 39.82
N GLU A 3 20.79 38.05 40.47
CA GLU A 3 19.72 37.07 40.53
C GLU A 3 19.13 36.87 39.13
N GLU A 4 19.25 35.65 38.63
CA GLU A 4 18.69 35.21 37.36
C GLU A 4 17.16 35.13 37.52
N SER A 5 16.44 36.11 36.98
CA SER A 5 14.99 36.19 37.08
C SER A 5 14.34 35.11 36.21
N ALA A 6 14.00 33.97 36.80
CA ALA A 6 13.23 32.92 36.15
C ALA A 6 11.87 33.48 35.68
N ASN A 7 11.63 33.46 34.37
CA ASN A 7 10.39 33.97 33.78
C ASN A 7 9.24 32.98 34.06
N ILE A 8 8.41 33.30 35.05
CA ILE A 8 7.30 32.44 35.54
C ILE A 8 6.18 32.31 34.49
N TYR A 9 6.19 33.12 33.42
CA TYR A 9 5.20 33.08 32.34
C TYR A 9 5.71 32.42 31.05
N GLU A 10 6.91 31.85 31.07
CA GLU A 10 7.41 31.09 29.93
C GLU A 10 6.59 29.81 29.79
N ALA A 11 6.02 29.60 28.59
CA ALA A 11 5.30 28.37 28.31
C ALA A 11 6.28 27.20 28.49
N PRO A 12 5.90 26.13 29.19
CA PRO A 12 6.78 24.98 29.34
C PRO A 12 7.16 24.49 27.94
N GLU A 13 8.43 24.64 27.58
CA GLU A 13 8.93 24.04 26.36
C GLU A 13 8.77 22.54 26.53
N ALA A 14 7.89 21.94 25.72
CA ALA A 14 7.81 20.50 25.64
C ALA A 14 9.20 20.05 25.17
N GLU A 15 9.95 19.39 26.06
CA GLU A 15 11.16 18.71 25.69
C GLU A 15 10.75 17.64 24.67
N LEU A 16 10.89 17.97 23.39
CA LEU A 16 10.76 17.02 22.31
C LEU A 16 11.95 16.07 22.50
N THR A 17 11.76 15.08 23.36
CA THR A 17 12.59 13.88 23.35
C THR A 17 12.44 13.33 21.95
N GLN A 18 13.38 13.73 21.08
CA GLN A 18 13.68 13.01 19.86
C GLN A 18 14.20 11.67 20.36
N GLN A 19 13.30 10.78 20.72
CA GLN A 19 13.58 9.37 20.79
C GLN A 19 13.93 8.96 19.37
N ASN A 20 15.21 9.17 19.04
CA ASN A 20 15.93 8.49 18.00
C ASN A 20 16.02 7.01 18.40
N ASN A 21 14.86 6.35 18.51
CA ASN A 21 14.73 4.91 18.48
C ASN A 21 14.93 4.51 17.02
N GLY A 22 16.17 4.67 16.55
CA GLY A 22 16.61 4.54 15.16
C GLY A 22 16.59 3.10 14.65
N GLY A 23 15.44 2.44 14.75
CA GLY A 23 15.15 1.28 13.90
C GLY A 23 14.98 1.77 12.47
N ASN A 24 15.48 1.00 11.50
CA ASN A 24 15.17 1.23 10.09
C ASN A 24 13.63 1.16 9.93
N LYS A 25 12.99 2.28 9.58
CA LYS A 25 11.54 2.39 9.33
C LYS A 25 11.30 2.43 7.81
N PRO A 26 11.25 1.27 7.13
CA PRO A 26 11.25 1.24 5.67
C PRO A 26 9.98 1.86 5.06
N ILE A 27 8.87 1.90 5.80
CA ILE A 27 7.61 2.49 5.35
C ILE A 27 7.73 4.00 5.05
N LEU A 28 8.66 4.72 5.71
CA LEU A 28 8.87 6.15 5.49
C LEU A 28 9.45 6.45 4.09
N ASN A 29 9.99 5.44 3.39
CA ASN A 29 10.40 5.57 2.00
C ASN A 29 9.21 5.57 1.02
N PHE A 30 7.99 5.26 1.46
CA PHE A 30 6.79 5.33 0.62
C PHE A 30 6.27 6.77 0.51
N ASP A 31 5.82 7.11 -0.70
CA ASP A 31 5.22 8.42 -0.93
C ASP A 31 3.79 8.40 -0.39
N ARG A 32 3.53 9.31 0.55
CA ARG A 32 2.19 9.56 1.06
C ARG A 32 1.30 10.07 -0.08
N PHE A 33 0.15 9.44 -0.27
CA PHE A 33 -0.81 9.83 -1.29
C PHE A 33 -2.24 9.55 -0.83
N SER A 34 -3.19 10.43 -1.17
CA SER A 34 -4.57 10.31 -0.66
C SER A 34 -5.24 9.00 -1.09
N ALA A 35 -5.82 8.26 -0.14
CA ALA A 35 -6.62 7.07 -0.44
C ALA A 35 -7.88 7.42 -1.25
N TRP A 36 -8.49 8.58 -0.99
CA TRP A 36 -9.57 9.13 -1.83
C TRP A 36 -9.08 9.46 -3.24
N GLY A 37 -7.86 9.99 -3.36
CA GLY A 37 -7.22 10.22 -4.66
C GLY A 37 -7.08 8.92 -5.45
N VAL A 38 -6.61 7.84 -4.82
CA VAL A 38 -6.54 6.51 -5.44
C VAL A 38 -7.92 6.01 -5.86
N PHE A 39 -8.94 6.17 -5.00
CA PHE A 39 -10.31 5.78 -5.33
C PHE A 39 -10.82 6.51 -6.58
N PHE A 40 -10.72 7.84 -6.62
CA PHE A 40 -11.18 8.61 -7.78
C PHE A 40 -10.37 8.32 -9.04
N LEU A 41 -9.05 8.13 -8.92
CA LEU A 41 -8.23 7.73 -10.07
C LEU A 41 -8.64 6.36 -10.60
N CYS A 42 -8.90 5.38 -9.74
CA CYS A 42 -9.44 4.09 -10.16
C CYS A 42 -10.80 4.26 -10.86
N LEU A 43 -11.68 5.11 -10.34
CA LEU A 43 -13.00 5.35 -10.93
C LEU A 43 -12.92 6.01 -12.32
N PHE A 44 -12.18 7.11 -12.45
CA PHE A 44 -12.07 7.86 -13.70
C PHE A 44 -11.21 7.19 -14.77
N THR A 45 -10.32 6.27 -14.38
CA THR A 45 -9.53 5.45 -15.31
C THR A 45 -10.14 4.08 -15.58
N PHE A 46 -11.38 3.84 -15.11
CA PHE A 46 -12.08 2.56 -15.25
C PHE A 46 -11.24 1.35 -14.79
N GLY A 47 -10.50 1.52 -13.70
CA GLY A 47 -9.68 0.48 -13.08
C GLY A 47 -8.26 0.36 -13.62
N ILE A 48 -7.87 1.04 -14.71
CA ILE A 48 -6.50 0.97 -15.23
C ILE A 48 -5.48 1.45 -14.19
N TYR A 49 -5.80 2.52 -13.44
CA TYR A 49 -4.93 3.01 -12.38
C TYR A 49 -4.69 1.98 -11.27
N SER A 50 -5.64 1.07 -11.00
CA SER A 50 -5.46 0.02 -9.99
C SER A 50 -4.34 -0.94 -10.36
N VAL A 51 -4.20 -1.28 -11.65
CA VAL A 51 -3.13 -2.13 -12.17
C VAL A 51 -1.79 -1.42 -12.07
N TYR A 52 -1.73 -0.16 -12.50
CA TYR A 52 -0.52 0.67 -12.34
C TYR A 52 -0.09 0.78 -10.87
N TRP A 53 -1.05 1.01 -9.97
CA TRP A 53 -0.78 1.12 -8.54
C TRP A 53 -0.23 -0.21 -7.99
N LEU A 54 -0.83 -1.35 -8.35
CA LEU A 54 -0.34 -2.66 -7.91
C LEU A 54 1.10 -2.92 -8.37
N VAL A 55 1.41 -2.66 -9.64
CA VAL A 55 2.77 -2.84 -10.18
C VAL A 55 3.77 -1.94 -9.47
N SER A 56 3.49 -0.63 -9.41
CA SER A 56 4.40 0.35 -8.81
C SER A 56 4.65 0.09 -7.32
N ARG A 57 3.60 -0.22 -6.56
CA ARG A 57 3.72 -0.51 -5.12
C ARG A 57 4.35 -1.87 -4.85
N THR A 58 4.12 -2.85 -5.70
CA THR A 58 4.82 -4.14 -5.59
C THR A 58 6.31 -3.97 -5.81
N ASN A 59 6.73 -3.22 -6.82
CA ASN A 59 8.14 -2.97 -7.08
C ASN A 59 8.81 -2.21 -5.92
N LYS A 60 8.12 -1.18 -5.39
CA LYS A 60 8.60 -0.42 -4.23
C LYS A 60 8.65 -1.28 -2.97
N ALA A 61 7.67 -2.14 -2.74
CA ALA A 61 7.66 -3.07 -1.61
C ALA A 61 8.78 -4.12 -1.73
N ASN A 62 8.98 -4.72 -2.90
CA ASN A 62 10.02 -5.72 -3.12
C ASN A 62 11.45 -5.16 -2.93
N ALA A 63 11.65 -3.87 -3.21
CA ALA A 63 12.94 -3.22 -2.98
C ALA A 63 13.30 -3.08 -1.49
N LEU A 64 12.30 -3.18 -0.60
CA LEU A 64 12.46 -2.90 0.83
C LEU A 64 12.14 -4.11 1.73
N ALA A 65 11.21 -4.96 1.32
CA ALA A 65 10.70 -6.07 2.13
C ALA A 65 11.56 -7.33 1.98
N LYS A 66 11.64 -8.13 3.04
CA LYS A 66 12.26 -9.46 2.98
C LYS A 66 11.32 -10.46 2.30
N ASN A 67 10.03 -10.38 2.58
CA ASN A 67 9.02 -11.16 1.88
C ASN A 67 8.62 -10.47 0.58
N GLN A 68 9.25 -10.87 -0.51
CA GLN A 68 9.01 -10.29 -1.83
C GLN A 68 7.85 -10.99 -2.57
N VAL A 69 7.10 -10.19 -3.33
CA VAL A 69 6.09 -10.69 -4.27
C VAL A 69 6.80 -11.20 -5.52
N SER A 70 6.41 -12.37 -6.02
CA SER A 70 6.96 -12.91 -7.27
C SER A 70 6.66 -11.99 -8.46
N GLN A 71 7.69 -11.59 -9.20
CA GLN A 71 7.54 -10.75 -10.40
C GLN A 71 6.79 -11.47 -11.51
N GLY A 72 6.91 -12.81 -11.61
CA GLY A 72 6.12 -13.61 -12.54
C GLY A 72 4.61 -13.52 -12.27
N LEU A 73 4.21 -13.40 -11.00
CA LEU A 73 2.82 -13.19 -10.60
C LEU A 73 2.31 -11.81 -11.06
N VAL A 74 3.13 -10.78 -10.91
CA VAL A 74 2.81 -9.41 -11.35
C VAL A 74 2.63 -9.35 -12.87
N TYR A 75 3.60 -9.87 -13.64
CA TYR A 75 3.51 -9.91 -15.09
C TYR A 75 2.35 -10.78 -15.58
N GLY A 76 2.11 -11.92 -14.93
CA GLY A 76 0.97 -12.78 -15.22
C GLY A 76 -0.37 -12.07 -15.00
N TYR A 77 -0.52 -11.33 -13.89
CA TYR A 77 -1.71 -10.52 -13.64
C TYR A 77 -1.90 -9.43 -14.71
N VAL A 78 -0.85 -8.69 -15.07
CA VAL A 78 -0.91 -7.65 -16.10
C VAL A 78 -1.28 -8.24 -17.47
N ALA A 79 -0.67 -9.38 -17.84
CA ALA A 79 -0.99 -10.07 -19.09
C ALA A 79 -2.45 -10.52 -19.13
N LEU A 80 -2.95 -11.13 -18.05
CA LEU A 80 -4.36 -11.53 -17.94
C LEU A 80 -5.31 -10.34 -18.00
N TYR A 81 -4.94 -9.20 -17.39
CA TYR A 81 -5.73 -7.97 -17.48
C TYR A 81 -5.86 -7.49 -18.93
N ILE A 82 -4.75 -7.45 -19.69
CA ILE A 82 -4.76 -7.09 -21.11
C ILE A 82 -5.58 -8.07 -21.93
N VAL A 83 -5.47 -9.38 -21.66
CA VAL A 83 -6.25 -10.42 -22.32
C VAL A 83 -7.75 -10.23 -22.07
N ASN A 84 -8.18 -9.94 -20.84
CA ASN A 84 -9.60 -9.67 -20.55
C ASN A 84 -10.13 -8.45 -21.32
N ILE A 85 -9.33 -7.38 -21.39
CA ILE A 85 -9.69 -6.21 -22.19
C ILE A 85 -9.85 -6.61 -23.66
N ALA A 86 -8.88 -7.32 -24.24
CA ALA A 86 -8.94 -7.75 -25.62
C ALA A 86 -10.16 -8.66 -25.91
N LEU A 87 -10.44 -9.62 -25.04
CA LEU A 87 -11.60 -10.51 -25.17
C LEU A 87 -12.93 -9.75 -25.13
N SER A 88 -12.99 -8.63 -24.38
CA SER A 88 -14.18 -7.78 -24.32
C SER A 88 -14.51 -7.13 -25.67
N PHE A 89 -13.55 -7.02 -26.60
CA PHE A 89 -13.73 -6.44 -27.93
C PHE A 89 -13.85 -7.46 -29.07
N THR A 90 -13.45 -8.72 -28.86
CA THR A 90 -13.34 -9.71 -29.96
C THR A 90 -14.63 -10.48 -30.21
N GLY A 91 -15.61 -10.45 -29.31
CA GLY A 91 -16.85 -11.22 -29.43
C GLY A 91 -16.65 -12.74 -29.36
N ILE A 92 -15.52 -13.20 -28.80
CA ILE A 92 -15.28 -14.62 -28.49
C ILE A 92 -16.36 -15.15 -27.53
N SER A 93 -16.58 -16.47 -27.55
CA SER A 93 -17.64 -17.12 -26.77
C SER A 93 -17.66 -16.67 -25.29
N PRO A 94 -18.84 -16.32 -24.73
CA PRO A 94 -18.97 -15.85 -23.35
C PRO A 94 -18.41 -16.83 -22.31
N GLU A 95 -18.44 -18.13 -22.60
CA GLU A 95 -17.94 -19.17 -21.72
C GLU A 95 -16.42 -19.08 -21.54
N ILE A 96 -15.68 -18.86 -22.63
CA ILE A 96 -14.22 -18.67 -22.60
C ILE A 96 -13.89 -17.39 -21.82
N GLY A 97 -14.62 -16.30 -22.09
CA GLY A 97 -14.46 -15.04 -21.36
C GLY A 97 -14.67 -15.20 -19.85
N GLY A 98 -15.69 -15.97 -19.45
CA GLY A 98 -15.98 -16.27 -18.05
C GLY A 98 -14.86 -17.06 -17.37
N ILE A 99 -14.32 -18.10 -18.03
CA ILE A 99 -13.20 -18.89 -17.50
C ILE A 99 -11.95 -18.02 -17.31
N VAL A 100 -11.60 -17.22 -18.32
CA VAL A 100 -10.45 -16.32 -18.25
C VAL A 100 -10.63 -15.28 -17.14
N SER A 101 -11.83 -14.73 -16.98
CA SER A 101 -12.15 -13.79 -15.91
C SER A 101 -11.98 -14.42 -14.52
N LEU A 102 -12.43 -15.66 -14.34
CA LEU A 102 -12.29 -16.38 -13.08
C LEU A 102 -10.83 -16.66 -12.73
N ILE A 103 -10.03 -17.12 -13.70
CA ILE A 103 -8.58 -17.32 -13.53
C ILE A 103 -7.92 -16.00 -13.13
N SER A 104 -8.28 -14.91 -13.82
CA SER A 104 -7.75 -13.57 -13.55
C SER A 104 -8.10 -13.08 -12.15
N PHE A 105 -9.31 -13.36 -11.68
CA PHE A 105 -9.74 -13.04 -10.33
C PHE A 105 -8.94 -13.80 -9.27
N VAL A 106 -8.72 -15.10 -9.46
CA VAL A 106 -7.89 -15.91 -8.54
C VAL A 106 -6.46 -15.38 -8.49
N VAL A 107 -5.84 -15.12 -9.65
CA VAL A 107 -4.49 -14.55 -9.72
C VAL A 107 -4.42 -13.18 -9.04
N ALA A 108 -5.44 -12.33 -9.23
CA ALA A 108 -5.53 -11.03 -8.57
C ALA A 108 -5.55 -11.18 -7.04
N ILE A 109 -6.36 -12.09 -6.50
CA ILE A 109 -6.40 -12.37 -5.05
C ILE A 109 -5.02 -12.79 -4.55
N VAL A 110 -4.36 -13.74 -5.24
CA VAL A 110 -3.03 -14.20 -4.83
C VAL A 110 -2.03 -13.05 -4.82
N LEU A 111 -2.05 -12.18 -5.84
CA LEU A 111 -1.21 -10.99 -5.91
C LEU A 111 -1.48 -10.02 -4.76
N ILE A 112 -2.74 -9.70 -4.51
CA ILE A 112 -3.15 -8.79 -3.45
C ILE A 112 -2.70 -9.31 -2.07
N PHE A 113 -2.91 -10.60 -1.77
CA PHE A 113 -2.53 -11.16 -0.47
C PHE A 113 -1.02 -11.40 -0.34
N SER A 114 -0.31 -11.62 -1.44
CA SER A 114 1.16 -11.62 -1.45
C SER A 114 1.69 -10.23 -1.11
N LEU A 115 1.21 -9.19 -1.81
CA LEU A 115 1.57 -7.80 -1.54
C LEU A 115 1.18 -7.36 -0.13
N ARG A 116 0.03 -7.81 0.39
CA ARG A 116 -0.40 -7.57 1.78
C ARG A 116 0.67 -8.03 2.76
N THR A 117 1.28 -9.18 2.53
CA THR A 117 2.30 -9.74 3.42
C THR A 117 3.54 -8.84 3.45
N SER A 118 4.03 -8.43 2.28
CA SER A 118 5.15 -7.49 2.15
C SER A 118 4.85 -6.13 2.79
N ILE A 119 3.67 -5.54 2.53
CA ILE A 119 3.28 -4.26 3.12
C ILE A 119 3.13 -4.37 4.63
N LYS A 120 2.53 -5.46 5.14
CA LYS A 120 2.38 -5.68 6.59
C LYS A 120 3.74 -5.77 7.28
N GLU A 121 4.72 -6.43 6.67
CA GLU A 121 6.10 -6.46 7.16
C GLU A 121 6.65 -5.03 7.23
N LEU A 122 6.63 -4.30 6.12
CA LEU A 122 7.19 -2.95 6.01
C LEU A 122 6.57 -1.94 6.96
N ILE A 123 5.25 -2.02 7.16
CA ILE A 123 4.51 -1.14 8.06
C ILE A 123 4.90 -1.36 9.52
N ASN A 124 5.22 -2.59 9.92
CA ASN A 124 5.47 -2.93 11.33
C ASN A 124 6.96 -3.04 11.66
N GLU A 125 7.85 -3.11 10.67
CA GLU A 125 9.29 -3.13 10.89
C GLU A 125 9.78 -1.80 11.48
N GLY A 126 10.40 -1.88 12.66
CA GLY A 126 10.93 -0.70 13.37
C GLY A 126 9.86 0.21 13.99
N SER A 127 8.58 -0.18 13.97
CA SER A 127 7.48 0.61 14.56
C SER A 127 7.18 0.20 16.00
N ASN A 128 7.01 1.20 16.88
CA ASN A 128 6.45 1.02 18.22
C ASN A 128 4.92 1.05 18.23
N GLU A 129 4.31 1.50 17.12
CA GLU A 129 2.87 1.58 16.93
C GLU A 129 2.46 0.71 15.74
N PRO A 130 2.14 -0.58 15.97
CA PRO A 130 1.84 -1.50 14.89
C PRO A 130 0.50 -1.16 14.25
N VAL A 131 0.48 -1.11 12.92
CA VAL A 131 -0.74 -0.88 12.13
C VAL A 131 -1.27 -2.21 11.59
N HIS A 132 -2.53 -2.50 11.91
CA HIS A 132 -3.18 -3.75 11.55
C HIS A 132 -3.72 -3.73 10.13
N LEU A 133 -3.20 -4.60 9.28
CA LEU A 133 -3.66 -4.79 7.90
C LEU A 133 -4.64 -5.96 7.79
N GLY A 134 -5.93 -5.74 8.09
CA GLY A 134 -6.99 -6.77 8.06
C GLY A 134 -7.22 -7.43 6.69
N GLY A 135 -7.47 -8.75 6.68
CA GLY A 135 -7.66 -9.54 5.45
C GLY A 135 -9.00 -9.29 4.74
N ILE A 136 -10.09 -9.15 5.49
CA ILE A 136 -11.44 -8.90 4.93
C ILE A 136 -11.48 -7.55 4.19
N LEU A 137 -10.99 -6.50 4.84
CA LEU A 137 -10.89 -5.18 4.20
C LEU A 137 -9.91 -5.18 3.02
N THR A 138 -8.85 -5.98 3.09
CA THR A 138 -7.96 -6.20 1.94
C THR A 138 -8.72 -6.78 0.76
N PHE A 139 -9.52 -7.84 0.95
CA PHE A 139 -10.27 -8.47 -0.14
C PHE A 139 -11.29 -7.54 -0.83
N PHE A 140 -12.04 -6.74 -0.06
CA PHE A 140 -13.09 -5.88 -0.64
C PHE A 140 -12.55 -4.58 -1.23
N PHE A 141 -11.59 -3.93 -0.55
CA PHE A 141 -11.14 -2.58 -0.89
C PHE A 141 -9.74 -2.55 -1.53
N ASN A 142 -8.99 -3.65 -1.44
CA ASN A 142 -7.71 -3.90 -2.12
C ASN A 142 -6.77 -2.69 -2.08
N VAL A 143 -6.45 -2.16 -3.26
CA VAL A 143 -5.54 -1.04 -3.51
C VAL A 143 -5.85 0.21 -2.67
N ILE A 144 -7.13 0.54 -2.49
CA ILE A 144 -7.54 1.74 -1.73
C ILE A 144 -7.25 1.55 -0.24
N TYR A 145 -7.55 0.36 0.28
CA TYR A 145 -7.29 0.02 1.67
C TYR A 145 -5.80 -0.06 1.98
N PHE A 146 -5.00 -0.58 1.06
CA PHE A 146 -3.54 -0.52 1.19
C PHE A 146 -3.03 0.92 1.25
N GLN A 147 -3.49 1.80 0.35
CA GLN A 147 -3.05 3.20 0.39
C GLN A 147 -3.45 3.89 1.70
N TYR A 148 -4.66 3.64 2.20
CA TYR A 148 -5.10 4.15 3.49
C TYR A 148 -4.18 3.68 4.64
N LYS A 149 -3.89 2.38 4.72
CA LYS A 149 -3.05 1.82 5.79
C LYS A 149 -1.57 2.19 5.68
N ILE A 150 -1.04 2.36 4.48
CA ILE A 150 0.30 2.92 4.27
C ILE A 150 0.37 4.35 4.82
N ASN A 151 -0.63 5.18 4.53
CA ASN A 151 -0.65 6.55 5.05
C ASN A 151 -0.77 6.58 6.58
N GLU A 152 -1.65 5.76 7.16
CA GLU A 152 -1.79 5.63 8.62
C GLU A 152 -0.45 5.24 9.26
N ALA A 153 0.27 4.27 8.68
CA ALA A 153 1.59 3.87 9.17
C ALA A 153 2.65 4.98 9.05
N ILE A 154 2.64 5.74 7.95
CA ILE A 154 3.54 6.90 7.79
C ILE A 154 3.22 7.96 8.83
N ASP A 155 1.93 8.25 9.05
CA ASP A 155 1.49 9.30 9.96
C ASP A 155 1.78 8.93 11.44
N ASN A 156 1.76 7.65 11.81
CA ASN A 156 2.11 7.18 13.15
C ASN A 156 3.63 7.12 13.42
N GLN A 157 4.47 7.09 12.38
CA GLN A 157 5.91 6.83 12.50
C GLN A 157 6.82 8.02 12.20
N LYS A 158 6.27 9.10 11.62
CA LYS A 158 6.93 10.39 11.42
C LYS A 158 6.97 11.18 12.72
#